data_AF-A0A2D8S8R2-F1
#
_entry.id   AF-A0A2D8S8R2-F1
#
_cell.length_a   1.000
_cell.length_b   1.000
_cell.length_c   1.000
_cell.angle_alpha   90.00
_cell.angle_beta   90.00
_cell.angle_gamma   90.00
#
_symmetry.space_group_name_H-M   'P 1'
#
loop_
_entity.id
_entity.type
_entity.pdbx_description
1 polymer ?
#
loop_
_entity_poly.entity_id
_entity_poly.type
_entity_poly.pdbx_seq_one_letter_code
_entity_poly.pdbx_strand_id
1 'polypeptide(L)'
;FLAHWDTREFADKDENIDFRKRPVLGANDGASGVSVLMTLAEMLSDNPPINIGVDLLFLDAEDMGTYGDPDSWGLGTKSFSKHLKKPYPRYAVCLDMIADKDQEFLIEGFSYRYAPDIVRKVWNLANDLGYNQFKYVLGQSIIDDHYVLFKNTGIPSIDIIDFQYPNSSKNYWHTIEDTPDKCSAKSLEAVGTVIATLIYNEDK
;
A
#
# COMPACT_ATOMS: atom_id res chain seq x y z
N PHE A 1 -0.36 -9.87 -2.94
CA PHE A 1 -0.11 -8.41 -2.97
C PHE A 1 -1.45 -7.72 -3.03
N LEU A 2 -1.61 -6.63 -2.29
CA LEU A 2 -2.91 -5.97 -2.18
C LEU A 2 -2.77 -4.45 -2.26
N ALA A 3 -3.84 -3.81 -2.72
CA ALA A 3 -4.01 -2.36 -2.77
C ALA A 3 -5.52 -2.07 -2.75
N HIS A 4 -5.93 -0.97 -2.11
CA HIS A 4 -7.30 -0.49 -2.25
C HIS A 4 -7.47 0.25 -3.58
N TRP A 5 -8.70 0.29 -4.11
CA TRP A 5 -9.02 0.96 -5.37
C TRP A 5 -10.11 2.02 -5.26
N ASP A 6 -10.80 2.08 -4.11
CA ASP A 6 -11.73 3.16 -3.83
C ASP A 6 -11.00 4.48 -3.58
N THR A 7 -11.76 5.57 -3.58
CA THR A 7 -11.24 6.93 -3.36
C THR A 7 -12.09 7.61 -2.31
N ARG A 8 -11.49 8.45 -1.47
CA ARG A 8 -12.22 9.15 -0.42
C ARG A 8 -13.40 9.98 -0.93
N GLU A 9 -14.56 9.81 -0.30
CA GLU A 9 -15.73 10.65 -0.56
C GLU A 9 -15.50 12.13 -0.19
N PHE A 10 -14.62 12.40 0.78
CA PHE A 10 -14.39 13.73 1.34
C PHE A 10 -12.91 14.07 1.46
N ALA A 11 -12.52 15.23 0.93
CA ALA A 11 -11.21 15.85 1.12
C ALA A 11 -11.05 16.45 2.53
N ASP A 12 -11.23 15.65 3.56
CA ASP A 12 -11.34 16.11 4.96
C ASP A 12 -10.12 16.87 5.48
N LYS A 13 -8.95 16.65 4.88
CA LYS A 13 -7.67 17.28 5.26
C LYS A 13 -7.36 18.54 4.48
N ASP A 14 -8.24 18.95 3.57
CA ASP A 14 -8.03 20.15 2.79
C ASP A 14 -7.92 21.39 3.69
N GLU A 15 -6.94 22.24 3.42
CA GLU A 15 -6.77 23.52 4.13
C GLU A 15 -7.96 24.44 3.85
N ASN A 16 -8.53 24.38 2.65
CA ASN A 16 -9.72 25.13 2.31
C ASN A 16 -10.97 24.36 2.72
N ILE A 17 -11.70 24.92 3.69
CA ILE A 17 -12.92 24.32 4.23
C ILE A 17 -14.01 24.10 3.18
N ASP A 18 -14.04 24.91 2.11
CA ASP A 18 -15.02 24.80 1.02
C ASP A 18 -14.79 23.55 0.16
N PHE A 19 -13.59 22.95 0.24
CA PHE A 19 -13.22 21.75 -0.49
C PHE A 19 -13.42 20.47 0.30
N ARG A 20 -13.58 20.54 1.63
CA ARG A 20 -13.69 19.35 2.49
C ARG A 20 -14.89 18.45 2.21
N LYS A 21 -15.91 18.95 1.51
CA LYS A 21 -17.08 18.17 1.10
C LYS A 21 -16.98 17.61 -0.32
N ARG A 22 -15.84 17.79 -0.99
CA ARG A 22 -15.59 17.29 -2.34
C ARG A 22 -14.87 15.94 -2.26
N PRO A 23 -15.10 15.06 -3.25
CA PRO A 23 -14.34 13.82 -3.35
C PRO A 23 -12.87 14.11 -3.68
N VAL A 24 -12.01 13.21 -3.20
CA VAL A 24 -10.59 13.16 -3.54
C VAL A 24 -10.43 12.42 -4.86
N LEU A 25 -9.48 12.85 -5.70
CA LEU A 25 -9.25 12.15 -6.97
C LEU A 25 -8.53 10.82 -6.78
N GLY A 26 -7.70 10.69 -5.73
CA GLY A 26 -7.07 9.43 -5.33
C GLY A 26 -5.97 8.98 -6.31
N ALA A 27 -5.17 9.92 -6.81
CA ALA A 27 -4.13 9.59 -7.77
C ALA A 27 -2.99 8.81 -7.12
N ASN A 28 -2.62 9.19 -5.90
CA ASN A 28 -1.67 8.43 -5.10
C ASN A 28 -2.41 7.49 -4.14
N ASP A 29 -3.42 8.01 -3.45
CA ASP A 29 -4.26 7.29 -2.49
C ASP A 29 -5.31 6.45 -3.22
N GLY A 30 -5.00 5.18 -3.44
CA GLY A 30 -5.75 4.24 -4.30
C GLY A 30 -5.06 3.92 -5.62
N ALA A 31 -5.07 4.84 -6.59
CA ALA A 31 -4.66 4.50 -7.96
C ALA A 31 -3.18 4.07 -8.11
N SER A 32 -2.28 4.52 -7.21
CA SER A 32 -0.86 4.19 -7.28
C SER A 32 -0.59 2.70 -7.08
N GLY A 33 -1.10 2.12 -6.00
CA GLY A 33 -0.96 0.69 -5.69
C GLY A 33 -1.59 -0.17 -6.79
N VAL A 34 -2.80 0.18 -7.22
CA VAL A 34 -3.51 -0.49 -8.31
C VAL A 34 -2.68 -0.51 -9.59
N SER A 35 -2.06 0.63 -9.97
CA SER A 35 -1.28 0.72 -11.20
C SER A 35 -0.07 -0.23 -11.22
N VAL A 36 0.61 -0.38 -10.07
CA VAL A 36 1.73 -1.33 -9.93
C VAL A 36 1.23 -2.77 -9.98
N LEU A 37 0.14 -3.11 -9.27
CA LEU A 37 -0.41 -4.46 -9.30
C LEU A 37 -0.90 -4.86 -10.71
N MET A 38 -1.51 -3.93 -11.45
CA MET A 38 -1.93 -4.18 -12.84
C MET A 38 -0.73 -4.44 -13.75
N THR A 39 0.34 -3.66 -13.61
CA THR A 39 1.59 -3.88 -14.37
C THR A 39 2.21 -5.24 -14.01
N LEU A 40 2.21 -5.61 -12.72
CA LEU A 40 2.66 -6.93 -12.28
C LEU A 40 1.80 -8.06 -12.85
N ALA A 41 0.48 -7.86 -12.99
CA ALA A 41 -0.41 -8.85 -13.60
C ALA A 41 0.01 -9.18 -15.04
N GLU A 42 0.37 -8.16 -15.84
CA GLU A 42 0.90 -8.36 -17.20
C GLU A 42 2.22 -9.14 -17.15
N MET A 43 3.15 -8.74 -16.29
CA MET A 43 4.45 -9.41 -16.15
C MET A 43 4.33 -10.88 -15.74
N LEU A 44 3.43 -11.19 -14.80
CA LEU A 44 3.18 -12.55 -14.30
C LEU A 44 2.41 -13.39 -15.31
N SER A 45 1.60 -12.79 -16.17
CA SER A 45 0.97 -13.48 -17.29
C SER A 45 2.00 -13.91 -18.33
N ASP A 46 2.95 -13.01 -18.65
CA ASP A 46 3.99 -13.29 -19.64
C ASP A 46 5.07 -14.25 -19.10
N ASN A 47 5.35 -14.19 -17.80
CA ASN A 47 6.40 -14.98 -17.13
C ASN A 47 5.87 -15.57 -15.81
N PRO A 48 4.98 -16.58 -15.87
CA PRO A 48 4.36 -17.12 -14.68
C PRO A 48 5.38 -17.79 -13.74
N PRO A 49 5.30 -17.55 -12.41
CA PRO A 49 6.06 -18.30 -11.42
C PRO A 49 5.76 -19.81 -11.50
N ILE A 50 6.76 -20.65 -11.23
CA ILE A 50 6.68 -22.11 -11.38
C ILE A 50 6.38 -22.81 -10.04
N ASN A 51 6.94 -22.28 -8.95
CA ASN A 51 6.96 -22.90 -7.63
C ASN A 51 5.99 -22.26 -6.63
N ILE A 52 5.52 -21.05 -6.90
CA ILE A 52 4.60 -20.32 -6.03
C ILE A 52 3.34 -19.85 -6.76
N GLY A 53 2.23 -19.74 -6.01
CA GLY A 53 1.06 -18.97 -6.44
C GLY A 53 1.20 -17.51 -6.02
N VAL A 54 0.69 -16.60 -6.84
CA VAL A 54 0.64 -15.15 -6.55
C VAL A 54 -0.78 -14.66 -6.72
N ASP A 55 -1.35 -14.13 -5.62
CA ASP A 55 -2.64 -13.45 -5.63
C ASP A 55 -2.43 -11.93 -5.69
N LEU A 56 -3.14 -11.28 -6.61
CA LEU A 56 -3.28 -9.82 -6.68
C LEU A 56 -4.69 -9.47 -6.22
N LEU A 57 -4.79 -8.70 -5.14
CA LEU A 57 -6.05 -8.42 -4.45
C LEU A 57 -6.33 -6.92 -4.46
N PHE A 58 -7.42 -6.54 -5.13
CA PHE A 58 -7.92 -5.16 -5.16
C PHE A 58 -9.06 -5.01 -4.16
N LEU A 59 -8.91 -4.10 -3.20
CA LEU A 59 -9.82 -3.96 -2.07
C LEU A 59 -10.68 -2.71 -2.22
N ASP A 60 -11.97 -2.85 -1.93
CA ASP A 60 -12.95 -1.77 -2.01
C ASP A 60 -13.27 -1.24 -0.60
N ALA A 61 -13.77 -0.02 -0.50
CA ALA A 61 -14.18 0.61 0.74
C ALA A 61 -13.12 0.56 1.87
N GLU A 62 -11.85 0.76 1.52
CA GLU A 62 -10.79 1.01 2.51
C GLU A 62 -11.05 2.37 3.17
N ASP A 63 -11.23 3.40 2.34
CA ASP A 63 -11.15 4.81 2.71
C ASP A 63 -12.53 5.44 2.97
N MET A 64 -13.51 4.60 3.30
CA MET A 64 -14.88 5.01 3.65
C MET A 64 -15.05 5.30 5.15
N GLY A 65 -13.95 5.31 5.89
CA GLY A 65 -13.96 5.42 7.33
C GLY A 65 -14.20 6.83 7.86
N THR A 66 -14.55 6.87 9.16
CA THR A 66 -14.74 8.07 9.94
C THR A 66 -13.59 8.25 10.92
N TYR A 67 -13.03 9.46 10.98
CA TYR A 67 -11.96 9.77 11.93
C TYR A 67 -12.41 9.57 13.37
N GLY A 68 -11.55 8.92 14.16
CA GLY A 68 -11.85 8.58 15.55
C GLY A 68 -12.56 7.23 15.72
N ASP A 69 -12.99 6.58 14.65
CA ASP A 69 -13.50 5.20 14.66
C ASP A 69 -12.57 4.26 13.86
N PRO A 70 -11.59 3.62 14.52
CA PRO A 70 -10.70 2.63 13.92
C PRO A 70 -11.40 1.48 13.17
N ASP A 71 -12.61 1.10 13.60
CA ASP A 71 -13.31 -0.04 13.04
C ASP A 71 -14.17 0.34 11.82
N SER A 72 -14.11 1.59 11.36
CA SER A 72 -14.79 2.06 10.16
C SER A 72 -13.97 1.98 8.86
N TRP A 73 -12.66 1.74 8.95
CA TRP A 73 -11.70 1.66 7.82
C TRP A 73 -11.49 0.22 7.33
N GLY A 74 -10.98 0.03 6.11
CA GLY A 74 -10.65 -1.31 5.58
C GLY A 74 -11.84 -2.26 5.49
N LEU A 75 -13.02 -1.75 5.10
CA LEU A 75 -14.27 -2.53 5.13
C LEU A 75 -14.24 -3.67 4.11
N GLY A 76 -13.65 -3.46 2.93
CA GLY A 76 -13.40 -4.51 1.95
C GLY A 76 -12.57 -5.63 2.52
N THR A 77 -11.45 -5.32 3.19
CA THR A 77 -10.59 -6.33 3.82
C THR A 77 -11.31 -7.09 4.92
N LYS A 78 -12.14 -6.42 5.72
CA LYS A 78 -12.99 -7.10 6.72
C LYS A 78 -13.95 -8.09 6.05
N SER A 79 -14.55 -7.70 4.94
CA SER A 79 -15.46 -8.55 4.17
C SER A 79 -14.72 -9.74 3.54
N PHE A 80 -13.59 -9.47 2.88
CA PHE A 80 -12.73 -10.47 2.25
C PHE A 80 -12.23 -11.51 3.25
N SER A 81 -11.72 -11.05 4.41
CA SER A 81 -11.14 -11.91 5.46
C SER A 81 -12.13 -12.96 5.98
N LYS A 82 -13.44 -12.67 6.00
CA LYS A 82 -14.49 -13.62 6.43
C LYS A 82 -14.69 -14.78 5.46
N HIS A 83 -14.34 -14.58 4.19
CA HIS A 83 -14.60 -15.53 3.11
C HIS A 83 -13.31 -16.19 2.58
N LEU A 84 -12.14 -15.77 3.09
CA LEU A 84 -10.87 -16.32 2.69
C LEU A 84 -10.80 -17.82 2.99
N LYS A 85 -10.39 -18.60 1.98
CA LYS A 85 -10.28 -20.06 2.08
C LYS A 85 -8.83 -20.48 2.13
N LYS A 86 -8.57 -21.60 2.80
CA LYS A 86 -7.24 -22.23 2.80
C LYS A 86 -6.93 -22.87 1.44
N PRO A 87 -5.64 -23.00 1.05
CA PRO A 87 -4.47 -22.54 1.80
C PRO A 87 -4.34 -21.02 1.81
N TYR A 88 -3.79 -20.47 2.88
CA TYR A 88 -3.50 -19.03 2.97
C TYR A 88 -2.14 -18.70 2.35
N PRO A 89 -1.96 -17.48 1.82
CA PRO A 89 -0.65 -17.02 1.39
C PRO A 89 0.34 -16.98 2.56
N ARG A 90 1.64 -17.12 2.25
CA ARG A 90 2.72 -17.09 3.26
C ARG A 90 2.83 -15.73 3.94
N TYR A 91 2.60 -14.66 3.19
CA TYR A 91 2.54 -13.29 3.66
C TYR A 91 1.81 -12.42 2.62
N ALA A 92 1.48 -11.18 3.00
CA ALA A 92 0.98 -10.15 2.10
C ALA A 92 1.82 -8.87 2.20
N VAL A 93 1.73 -8.05 1.14
CA VAL A 93 2.33 -6.72 1.04
C VAL A 93 1.23 -5.81 0.51
N CYS A 94 0.84 -4.80 1.30
CA CYS A 94 -0.01 -3.69 0.92
C CYS A 94 0.84 -2.64 0.19
N LEU A 95 0.30 -2.09 -0.88
CA LEU A 95 0.87 -0.97 -1.61
C LEU A 95 -0.12 0.18 -1.51
N ASP A 96 0.20 1.18 -0.69
CA ASP A 96 -0.65 2.36 -0.47
C ASP A 96 0.16 3.65 -0.62
N MET A 97 -0.38 4.64 -1.34
CA MET A 97 0.26 5.94 -1.59
C MET A 97 1.73 5.87 -2.07
N ILE A 98 2.03 5.02 -3.05
CA ILE A 98 3.41 4.68 -3.49
C ILE A 98 3.94 5.47 -4.71
N ALA A 99 3.33 6.61 -5.05
CA ALA A 99 3.64 7.36 -6.26
C ALA A 99 4.25 8.74 -6.02
N ASP A 100 4.46 9.19 -4.78
CA ASP A 100 4.96 10.54 -4.53
C ASP A 100 6.30 10.81 -5.24
N LYS A 101 6.46 12.02 -5.78
CA LYS A 101 7.70 12.49 -6.40
C LYS A 101 8.88 12.51 -5.43
N ASP A 102 8.61 12.81 -4.17
CA ASP A 102 9.61 12.94 -3.11
C ASP A 102 9.54 11.77 -2.11
N GLN A 103 8.97 10.62 -2.55
CA GLN A 103 8.59 9.51 -1.67
C GLN A 103 9.70 9.04 -0.73
N GLU A 104 9.33 8.83 0.53
CA GLU A 104 10.14 8.10 1.52
C GLU A 104 9.29 7.06 2.26
N PHE A 105 9.72 5.80 2.21
CA PHE A 105 9.06 4.72 2.92
C PHE A 105 9.78 4.46 4.23
N LEU A 106 9.18 4.95 5.32
CA LEU A 106 9.55 4.55 6.67
C LEU A 106 8.96 3.17 6.97
N ILE A 107 9.54 2.44 7.91
CA ILE A 107 9.01 1.15 8.34
C ILE A 107 7.72 1.39 9.13
N GLU A 108 6.57 0.96 8.59
CA GLU A 108 5.28 1.09 9.26
C GLU A 108 5.23 0.24 10.55
N GLY A 109 4.64 0.80 11.61
CA GLY A 109 4.74 0.28 12.97
C GLY A 109 4.08 -1.08 13.21
N PHE A 110 2.91 -1.36 12.61
CA PHE A 110 2.25 -2.66 12.70
C PHE A 110 2.96 -3.72 11.85
N SER A 111 3.47 -3.33 10.68
CA SER A 111 4.30 -4.14 9.80
C SER A 111 5.53 -4.62 10.54
N TYR A 112 6.24 -3.72 11.22
CA TYR A 112 7.38 -4.08 12.06
C TYR A 112 7.00 -4.98 13.23
N ARG A 113 5.85 -4.72 13.86
CA ARG A 113 5.40 -5.49 15.03
C ARG A 113 4.98 -6.92 14.67
N TYR A 114 4.26 -7.09 13.56
CA TYR A 114 3.56 -8.34 13.24
C TYR A 114 4.19 -9.13 12.09
N ALA A 115 5.00 -8.49 11.25
CA ALA A 115 5.72 -9.14 10.15
C ALA A 115 7.17 -8.61 9.98
N PRO A 116 7.98 -8.54 11.06
CA PRO A 116 9.33 -7.95 11.00
C PRO A 116 10.26 -8.65 10.01
N ASP A 117 10.08 -9.95 9.80
CA ASP A 117 10.87 -10.73 8.85
C ASP A 117 10.57 -10.35 7.41
N ILE A 118 9.30 -10.03 7.11
CA ILE A 118 8.86 -9.57 5.79
C ILE A 118 9.32 -8.12 5.56
N VAL A 119 9.24 -7.26 6.57
CA VAL A 119 9.80 -5.90 6.52
C VAL A 119 11.29 -5.97 6.16
N ARG A 120 12.09 -6.74 6.91
CA ARG A 120 13.53 -6.88 6.62
C ARG A 120 13.78 -7.43 5.23
N LYS A 121 13.01 -8.42 4.79
CA LYS A 121 13.13 -8.99 3.44
C LYS A 121 12.93 -7.92 2.36
N VAL A 122 11.86 -7.14 2.44
CA VAL A 122 11.52 -6.12 1.43
C VAL A 122 12.48 -4.93 1.49
N TRP A 123 12.77 -4.41 2.68
CA TRP A 123 13.70 -3.29 2.82
C TRP A 123 15.14 -3.65 2.43
N ASN A 124 15.62 -4.85 2.77
CA ASN A 124 16.94 -5.31 2.33
C ASN A 124 16.99 -5.39 0.81
N LEU A 125 16.00 -6.05 0.19
CA LEU A 125 15.93 -6.18 -1.26
C LEU A 125 15.90 -4.82 -1.96
N ALA A 126 15.11 -3.87 -1.45
CA ALA A 126 15.04 -2.54 -2.02
C ALA A 126 16.39 -1.79 -1.95
N ASN A 127 17.06 -1.85 -0.81
CA ASN A 127 18.36 -1.21 -0.63
C ASN A 127 19.46 -1.91 -1.46
N ASP A 128 19.43 -3.23 -1.58
CA ASP A 128 20.35 -4.00 -2.43
C ASP A 128 20.19 -3.65 -3.93
N LEU A 129 18.97 -3.31 -4.35
CA LEU A 129 18.66 -2.81 -5.69
C LEU A 129 19.01 -1.30 -5.87
N GLY A 130 19.43 -0.61 -4.81
CA GLY A 130 19.83 0.80 -4.84
C GLY A 130 18.70 1.81 -4.60
N TYR A 131 17.52 1.36 -4.15
CA TYR A 131 16.38 2.22 -3.86
C TYR A 131 16.44 2.79 -2.44
N ASN A 132 17.10 3.94 -2.31
CA ASN A 132 17.36 4.61 -1.02
C ASN A 132 16.13 5.28 -0.39
N GLN A 133 14.97 5.28 -1.05
CA GLN A 133 13.71 5.76 -0.45
C GLN A 133 13.17 4.81 0.62
N PHE A 134 13.58 3.53 0.63
CA PHE A 134 13.22 2.57 1.68
C PHE A 134 14.12 2.74 2.90
N LYS A 135 13.68 3.55 3.88
CA LYS A 135 14.50 3.94 5.03
C LYS A 135 14.39 2.94 6.17
N TYR A 136 15.53 2.59 6.78
CA TYR A 136 15.56 1.86 8.07
C TYR A 136 15.24 2.77 9.25
N VAL A 137 14.09 3.41 9.21
CA VAL A 137 13.59 4.32 10.23
C VAL A 137 12.16 3.88 10.54
N LEU A 138 11.88 3.64 11.83
CA LEU A 138 10.54 3.27 12.27
C LEU A 138 9.61 4.49 12.17
N GLY A 139 8.52 4.34 11.42
CA GLY A 139 7.46 5.33 11.25
C GLY A 139 6.30 5.13 12.23
N GLN A 140 5.17 5.75 11.89
CA GLN A 140 3.93 5.63 12.64
C GLN A 140 3.26 4.25 12.46
N SER A 141 2.34 3.91 13.36
CA SER A 141 1.46 2.74 13.21
C SER A 141 0.17 3.16 12.52
N ILE A 142 -0.17 2.52 11.39
CA ILE A 142 -1.25 2.94 10.49
C ILE A 142 -2.28 1.82 10.42
N ILE A 143 -3.54 2.17 10.69
CA ILE A 143 -4.64 1.23 10.44
C ILE A 143 -4.91 1.30 8.94
N ASP A 144 -4.51 0.24 8.26
CA ASP A 144 -4.68 0.02 6.83
C ASP A 144 -5.00 -1.47 6.61
N ASP A 145 -5.27 -1.86 5.38
CA ASP A 145 -5.69 -3.18 4.95
C ASP A 145 -4.72 -4.29 5.38
N HIS A 146 -3.40 -4.05 5.43
CA HIS A 146 -2.44 -5.05 5.95
C HIS A 146 -2.73 -5.42 7.41
N TYR A 147 -3.01 -4.42 8.24
CA TYR A 147 -3.26 -4.59 9.66
C TYR A 147 -4.60 -5.28 9.87
N VAL A 148 -5.63 -4.88 9.13
CA VAL A 148 -6.96 -5.51 9.17
C VAL A 148 -6.87 -6.97 8.73
N LEU A 149 -6.15 -7.27 7.65
CA LEU A 149 -5.94 -8.62 7.16
C LEU A 149 -5.24 -9.48 8.21
N PHE A 150 -4.12 -9.00 8.77
CA PHE A 150 -3.40 -9.71 9.83
C PHE A 150 -4.29 -9.97 11.05
N LYS A 151 -4.99 -8.95 11.55
CA LYS A 151 -5.87 -9.05 12.73
C LYS A 151 -6.97 -10.10 12.54
N ASN A 152 -7.51 -10.23 11.33
CA ASN A 152 -8.63 -11.13 11.06
C ASN A 152 -8.22 -12.54 10.64
N THR A 153 -7.04 -12.72 10.05
CA THR A 153 -6.63 -13.99 9.43
C THR A 153 -5.35 -14.59 10.00
N GLY A 154 -4.52 -13.78 10.68
CA GLY A 154 -3.19 -14.15 11.13
C GLY A 154 -2.13 -14.18 10.02
N ILE A 155 -2.46 -13.80 8.78
CA ILE A 155 -1.50 -13.74 7.67
C ILE A 155 -0.53 -12.58 7.93
N PRO A 156 0.80 -12.83 8.05
CA PRO A 156 1.78 -11.76 8.19
C PRO A 156 1.69 -10.81 7.01
N SER A 157 1.45 -9.53 7.28
CA SER A 157 1.20 -8.53 6.25
C SER A 157 1.99 -7.28 6.59
N ILE A 158 2.66 -6.71 5.59
CA ILE A 158 3.34 -5.41 5.71
C ILE A 158 2.67 -4.39 4.81
N ASP A 159 2.95 -3.13 5.08
CA ASP A 159 2.50 -1.99 4.29
C ASP A 159 3.71 -1.15 3.84
N ILE A 160 3.70 -0.80 2.55
CA ILE A 160 4.65 0.12 1.92
C ILE A 160 3.85 1.38 1.63
N ILE A 161 4.01 2.37 2.52
CA ILE A 161 3.22 3.59 2.52
C ILE A 161 4.06 4.83 2.77
N ASP A 162 3.76 5.90 2.03
CA ASP A 162 4.26 7.24 2.30
C ASP A 162 3.16 8.11 2.93
N PHE A 163 3.07 8.05 4.26
CA PHE A 163 2.10 8.86 4.99
C PHE A 163 2.51 10.34 5.13
N GLN A 164 3.76 10.67 4.77
CA GLN A 164 4.25 12.04 4.73
C GLN A 164 4.22 12.56 3.30
N TYR A 165 3.16 12.30 2.53
CA TYR A 165 3.07 12.69 1.12
C TYR A 165 2.73 14.18 0.92
N PRO A 166 3.65 15.07 0.50
CA PRO A 166 5.05 14.84 0.14
C PRO A 166 6.05 15.15 1.26
N ASN A 167 5.63 15.82 2.34
CA ASN A 167 6.43 15.88 3.56
C ASN A 167 5.60 16.25 4.81
N SER A 168 6.29 16.47 5.93
CA SER A 168 5.68 16.93 7.19
C SER A 168 5.14 18.37 7.16
N SER A 169 5.55 19.22 6.20
CA SER A 169 5.11 20.63 6.12
C SER A 169 3.92 20.85 5.19
N LYS A 170 3.76 19.99 4.18
CA LYS A 170 2.62 19.95 3.27
C LYS A 170 2.23 18.51 3.05
N ASN A 171 0.94 18.18 3.15
CA ASN A 171 0.45 16.83 2.94
C ASN A 171 -0.78 16.83 2.00
N TYR A 172 -0.71 16.08 0.90
CA TYR A 172 -1.76 15.94 -0.12
C TYR A 172 -2.78 14.85 0.21
N TRP A 173 -2.47 13.96 1.15
CA TRP A 173 -3.37 12.90 1.63
C TRP A 173 -4.72 13.46 2.08
N HIS A 174 -5.81 12.86 1.56
CA HIS A 174 -7.19 13.29 1.81
C HIS A 174 -7.45 14.78 1.50
N THR A 175 -6.80 15.32 0.47
CA THR A 175 -7.05 16.68 -0.05
C THR A 175 -7.43 16.63 -1.52
N ILE A 176 -7.95 17.73 -2.08
CA ILE A 176 -8.18 17.78 -3.53
C ILE A 176 -6.87 17.85 -4.35
N GLU A 177 -5.72 18.01 -3.70
CA GLU A 177 -4.41 18.07 -4.34
C GLU A 177 -3.81 16.68 -4.60
N ASP A 178 -4.45 15.58 -4.17
CA ASP A 178 -4.01 14.24 -4.57
C ASP A 178 -4.36 13.93 -6.04
N THR A 179 -3.55 14.49 -6.93
CA THR A 179 -3.74 14.50 -8.38
C THR A 179 -2.51 13.93 -9.10
N PRO A 180 -2.64 13.42 -10.35
CA PRO A 180 -1.54 12.76 -11.05
C PRO A 180 -0.28 13.61 -11.26
N ASP A 181 -0.37 14.94 -11.23
CA ASP A 181 0.80 15.81 -11.33
C ASP A 181 1.67 15.80 -10.06
N LYS A 182 1.23 15.16 -8.98
CA LYS A 182 2.05 14.90 -7.78
C LYS A 182 2.75 13.53 -7.84
N CYS A 183 2.28 12.65 -8.73
CA CYS A 183 2.83 11.32 -8.90
C CYS A 183 4.10 11.30 -9.77
N SER A 184 4.88 10.22 -9.64
CA SER A 184 6.14 10.00 -10.36
C SER A 184 6.23 8.58 -10.91
N ALA A 185 6.49 8.46 -12.21
CA ALA A 185 6.75 7.17 -12.85
C ALA A 185 7.98 6.47 -12.26
N LYS A 186 9.02 7.22 -11.85
CA LYS A 186 10.21 6.65 -11.19
C LYS A 186 9.88 6.08 -9.82
N SER A 187 8.93 6.69 -9.14
CA SER A 187 8.49 6.27 -7.81
C SER A 187 7.76 4.93 -7.87
N LEU A 188 6.81 4.84 -8.81
CA LEU A 188 6.11 3.61 -9.16
C LEU A 188 7.07 2.52 -9.65
N GLU A 189 8.02 2.86 -10.53
CA GLU A 189 9.04 1.92 -11.04
C GLU A 189 9.84 1.29 -9.92
N ALA A 190 10.25 2.08 -8.92
CA ALA A 190 11.04 1.55 -7.81
C ALA A 190 10.26 0.53 -6.99
N VAL A 191 9.02 0.83 -6.62
CA VAL A 191 8.18 -0.11 -5.86
C VAL A 191 7.86 -1.34 -6.72
N GLY A 192 7.44 -1.14 -7.96
CA GLY A 192 7.17 -2.23 -8.90
C GLY A 192 8.36 -3.16 -9.11
N THR A 193 9.58 -2.61 -9.24
CA THR A 193 10.81 -3.39 -9.40
C THR A 193 11.12 -4.22 -8.16
N VAL A 194 10.99 -3.65 -6.96
CA VAL A 194 11.20 -4.37 -5.70
C VAL A 194 10.21 -5.52 -5.58
N ILE A 195 8.92 -5.27 -5.84
CA ILE A 195 7.88 -6.29 -5.73
C ILE A 195 8.04 -7.39 -6.79
N ALA A 196 8.31 -7.03 -8.05
CA ALA A 196 8.58 -8.02 -9.09
C ALA A 196 9.78 -8.89 -8.72
N THR A 197 10.89 -8.27 -8.29
CA THR A 197 12.10 -8.99 -7.91
C THR A 197 11.86 -9.88 -6.69
N LEU A 198 11.04 -9.43 -5.73
CA LEU A 198 10.65 -10.23 -4.56
C LEU A 198 9.91 -11.49 -5.01
N ILE A 199 8.92 -11.36 -5.89
CA ILE A 199 8.14 -12.49 -6.40
C ILE A 199 9.06 -13.52 -7.07
N TYR A 200 9.90 -13.11 -8.01
CA TYR A 200 10.80 -14.04 -8.71
C TYR A 200 11.93 -14.58 -7.84
N ASN A 201 12.30 -13.92 -6.74
CA ASN A 201 13.22 -14.49 -5.76
C ASN A 201 12.56 -15.56 -4.89
N GLU A 202 11.27 -15.39 -4.59
CA GLU A 202 10.47 -16.39 -3.85
C GLU A 202 10.08 -17.61 -4.68
N ASP A 203 10.14 -17.48 -6.00
CA ASP A 203 9.88 -18.58 -6.94
C ASP A 203 11.08 -19.51 -7.14
N LYS A 204 12.25 -19.20 -6.56
CA LYS A 204 13.46 -20.03 -6.62
C LYS A 204 13.42 -21.16 -5.59
#